data_AF-A0A7X3WQ44-F1
#
_entry.id   AF-A0A7X3WQ44-F1
#
_cell.length_a   1.000
_cell.length_b   1.000
_cell.length_c   1.000
_cell.angle_alpha   90.00
_cell.angle_beta   90.00
_cell.angle_gamma   90.00
#
_symmetry.space_group_name_H-M   'P 1'
#
loop_
_entity.id
_entity.type
_entity.pdbx_description
1 polymer ?
#
loop_
_entity_poly.entity_id
_entity_poly.type
_entity_poly.pdbx_seq_one_letter_code
_entity_poly.pdbx_strand_id
1 'polypeptide(L)' 'MNTVGEREIRTQERVIAFFRDALGYTYLGNWQDNSEENSNILPEDLADWLRRQGYHNDIIAKALDQLQKSAAVGGTQ' A
#
# COMPACT_ATOMS: atom_id res chain seq x y z
N MET A 1 10.58 -16.25 24.05
CA MET A 1 9.66 -15.49 24.94
C MET A 1 10.36 -14.20 25.29
N ASN A 2 10.08 -13.15 24.53
CA ASN A 2 10.67 -11.83 24.75
C ASN A 2 9.50 -10.90 25.04
N THR A 3 9.37 -10.44 26.28
CA THR A 3 8.29 -9.56 26.79
C THR A 3 8.34 -8.15 26.21
N VAL A 4 9.33 -7.86 25.37
CA VAL A 4 9.52 -6.58 24.68
C VAL A 4 8.68 -6.62 23.39
N GLY A 5 7.76 -5.69 23.23
CA GLY A 5 6.95 -5.54 22.02
C GLY A 5 5.51 -6.03 22.11
N GLU A 6 5.12 -6.81 23.13
CA GLU A 6 3.75 -7.36 23.22
C GLU A 6 2.67 -6.26 23.36
N ARG A 7 2.99 -5.17 24.06
CA ARG A 7 2.05 -4.04 24.22
C ARG A 7 1.93 -3.27 22.91
N GLU A 8 3.04 -3.09 22.21
CA GLU A 8 3.11 -2.44 20.90
C GLU A 8 2.34 -3.26 19.86
N ILE A 9 2.55 -4.58 19.79
CA ILE A 9 1.84 -5.49 18.88
C ILE A 9 0.33 -5.41 19.11
N ARG A 10 -0.13 -5.55 20.37
CA ARG A 10 -1.56 -5.44 20.70
C ARG A 10 -2.14 -4.07 20.35
N THR A 11 -1.33 -3.02 20.44
CA THR A 11 -1.75 -1.67 20.05
C THR A 11 -1.88 -1.57 18.53
N GLN A 12 -0.90 -2.08 17.78
CA GLN A 12 -0.93 -2.13 16.32
C GLN A 12 -2.13 -2.94 15.81
N GLU A 13 -2.40 -4.12 16.38
CA GLU A 13 -3.58 -4.94 16.04
C GLU A 13 -4.89 -4.18 16.23
N ARG A 14 -5.02 -3.43 17.33
CA ARG A 14 -6.21 -2.60 17.59
C ARG A 14 -6.36 -1.46 16.59
N VAL A 15 -5.26 -0.80 16.22
CA VAL A 15 -5.27 0.27 15.22
C VAL A 15 -5.64 -0.31 13.85
N ILE A 16 -5.04 -1.43 13.44
CA ILE A 16 -5.35 -2.11 12.18
C ILE A 16 -6.84 -2.48 12.13
N ALA A 17 -7.36 -3.11 13.18
CA ALA A 17 -8.77 -3.48 13.27
C ALA A 17 -9.69 -2.26 13.17
N PHE A 18 -9.36 -1.16 13.85
CA PHE A 18 -10.16 0.07 13.77
C PHE A 18 -10.19 0.65 12.35
N PHE A 19 -9.04 0.76 11.68
CA PHE A 19 -8.98 1.28 10.31
C PHE A 19 -9.70 0.38 9.32
N ARG A 20 -9.57 -0.94 9.45
CA ARG A 20 -10.23 -1.91 8.57
C ARG A 20 -11.74 -1.97 8.82
N ASP A 21 -12.14 -2.19 10.06
CA ASP A 21 -13.52 -2.59 10.40
C ASP A 21 -14.43 -1.38 10.62
N ALA A 22 -13.93 -0.30 11.23
CA ALA A 22 -14.73 0.88 11.52
C ALA A 22 -14.66 1.94 10.42
N LEU A 23 -13.49 2.10 9.79
CA LEU A 23 -13.25 3.14 8.78
C LEU A 23 -13.24 2.60 7.34
N GLY A 24 -13.21 1.28 7.14
CA GLY A 24 -13.29 0.65 5.82
C GLY A 24 -12.00 0.76 4.98
N TYR A 25 -10.85 1.00 5.59
CA TYR A 25 -9.58 1.00 4.87
C TYR A 25 -9.16 -0.41 4.48
N THR A 26 -8.59 -0.56 3.28
CA THR A 26 -7.93 -1.79 2.86
C THR A 26 -6.64 -1.98 3.67
N TYR A 27 -6.49 -3.12 4.33
CA TYR A 27 -5.24 -3.50 4.98
C TYR A 27 -4.31 -4.18 3.97
N LEU A 28 -3.15 -3.57 3.70
CA LEU A 28 -2.16 -4.03 2.72
C LEU A 28 -1.18 -5.08 3.26
N GLY A 29 -1.50 -5.71 4.40
CA GLY A 29 -0.65 -6.72 5.03
C GLY A 29 0.44 -6.15 5.94
N ASN A 30 1.26 -7.04 6.50
CA ASN A 30 2.43 -6.68 7.31
C ASN A 30 3.67 -6.66 6.42
N TRP A 31 4.31 -5.49 6.33
CA TRP A 31 5.47 -5.24 5.48
C TRP A 31 6.81 -5.53 6.17
N GLN A 32 6.78 -5.87 7.47
CA GLN A 32 8.00 -6.09 8.26
C GLN A 32 8.85 -7.25 7.73
N ASP A 33 8.22 -8.31 7.23
CA ASP A 33 8.87 -9.51 6.72
C ASP A 33 8.68 -9.70 5.21
N ASN A 34 8.05 -8.72 4.54
CA ASN A 34 7.70 -8.84 3.14
C ASN A 34 8.96 -8.58 2.30
N SER A 35 9.46 -9.62 1.62
CA SER A 35 10.63 -9.54 0.74
C SER A 35 10.32 -8.91 -0.62
N GLU A 36 9.06 -8.54 -0.85
CA GLU A 36 8.65 -7.84 -2.07
C GLU A 36 9.29 -6.45 -2.15
N GLU A 37 9.51 -6.01 -3.39
CA GLU A 37 10.23 -4.78 -3.73
C GLU A 37 9.59 -3.58 -3.01
N ASN A 38 10.36 -2.92 -2.12
CA ASN A 38 9.95 -1.69 -1.45
C ASN A 38 9.82 -0.56 -2.49
N SER A 39 8.70 -0.58 -3.20
CA SER A 39 8.37 0.34 -4.28
C SER A 39 7.52 1.48 -3.74
N ASN A 40 7.79 2.69 -4.22
CA ASN A 40 6.98 3.86 -3.94
C ASN A 40 5.57 3.76 -4.55
N ILE A 41 5.37 2.87 -5.52
CA ILE A 41 4.09 2.67 -6.23
C ILE A 41 3.77 1.19 -6.23
N LEU A 42 2.56 0.85 -5.77
CA LEU A 42 1.96 -0.48 -5.87
C LEU A 42 0.96 -0.48 -7.02
N PRO A 43 1.33 -0.97 -8.22
CA PRO A 43 0.50 -0.77 -9.41
C PRO A 43 -0.86 -1.45 -9.32
N GLU A 44 -0.93 -2.63 -8.70
CA GLU A 44 -2.19 -3.38 -8.55
C GLU A 44 -3.15 -2.69 -7.59
N ASP A 45 -2.67 -2.31 -6.39
CA ASP A 45 -3.47 -1.59 -5.39
C ASP A 45 -3.97 -0.24 -5.93
N LEU A 46 -3.11 0.50 -6.64
CA LEU A 46 -3.47 1.77 -7.25
C LEU A 46 -4.48 1.58 -8.39
N ALA A 47 -4.31 0.55 -9.22
CA ALA A 47 -5.28 0.22 -10.27
C ALA A 47 -6.65 -0.08 -9.68
N ASP A 48 -6.70 -0.92 -8.63
CA ASP A 48 -7.95 -1.29 -7.97
C ASP A 48 -8.63 -0.10 -7.31
N TRP A 49 -7.87 0.78 -6.66
CA TRP A 49 -8.40 2.01 -6.11
C TRP A 49 -8.98 2.92 -7.19
N LEU A 50 -8.28 3.11 -8.31
CA LEU A 50 -8.76 3.94 -9.43
C LEU A 50 -10.01 3.34 -10.11
N ARG A 51 -10.11 2.01 -10.23
CA ARG A 51 -11.34 1.35 -10.71
C ARG A 51 -12.52 1.63 -9.79
N ARG A 52 -12.32 1.60 -8.46
CA ARG A 52 -13.36 1.95 -7.47
C ARG A 52 -13.79 3.41 -7.56
N GLN A 53 -12.92 4.31 -8.04
CA GLN A 53 -13.27 5.70 -8.34
C GLN A 53 -14.03 5.88 -9.67
N GLY A 54 -14.17 4.83 -10.48
CA GLY A 54 -14.92 4.86 -11.74
C GLY A 54 -14.09 5.18 -12.98
N TYR A 55 -12.75 5.14 -12.90
CA TYR A 55 -11.91 5.35 -14.08
C TYR A 55 -11.86 4.12 -14.99
N HIS A 56 -11.81 4.36 -16.30
CA HIS A 56 -11.65 3.32 -17.31
C HIS A 56 -10.23 2.74 -17.31
N ASN A 57 -10.10 1.44 -17.59
CA ASN A 57 -8.80 0.74 -17.61
C ASN A 57 -7.75 1.43 -18.51
N ASP A 58 -8.16 2.02 -19.64
CA ASP A 58 -7.24 2.73 -20.54
C ASP A 58 -6.60 3.98 -19.90
N ILE A 59 -7.36 4.69 -19.06
CA ILE A 59 -6.86 5.86 -18.33
C ILE A 59 -5.95 5.40 -17.19
N ILE A 60 -6.34 4.33 -16.50
CA ILE A 60 -5.56 3.74 -15.40
C ILE A 60 -4.19 3.27 -15.91
N ALA A 61 -4.14 2.55 -17.04
CA ALA A 61 -2.90 2.09 -17.64
C ALA A 61 -1.96 3.24 -18.00
N LYS A 62 -2.50 4.33 -18.57
CA LYS A 62 -1.71 5.54 -18.88
C LYS A 62 -1.17 6.22 -17.62
N ALA A 63 -1.98 6.32 -16.57
CA ALA A 63 -1.57 6.92 -15.31
C ALA A 63 -0.44 6.11 -14.64
N LEU A 64 -0.56 4.77 -14.60
CA LEU A 64 0.46 3.90 -14.04
C LEU A 64 1.79 3.99 -14.81
N ASP A 65 1.74 3.97 -16.14
CA ASP A 65 2.94 4.13 -16.98
C ASP A 65 3.65 5.46 -16.71
N GLN A 66 2.90 6.56 -16.61
CA GLN A 66 3.46 7.87 -16.31
C GLN A 66 4.08 7.92 -14.91
N LEU A 67 3.41 7.35 -13.91
CA LEU A 67 3.91 7.31 -12.53
C LEU A 67 5.17 6.45 -12.40
N GLN A 68 5.22 5.29 -13.05
CA GLN A 68 6.39 4.42 -13.07
C GLN A 68 7.59 5.09 -13.74
N LYS A 69 7.38 5.78 -14.87
CA LYS A 69 8.42 6.60 -15.51
C LYS A 69 8.97 7.67 -14.57
N SER A 70 8.09 8.40 -13.88
CA SER A 70 8.52 9.43 -12.93
C SER A 70 9.28 8.85 -11.73
N ALA A 71 8.87 7.69 -11.22
CA ALA A 71 9.58 7.02 -10.13
C ALA A 71 10.98 6.55 -10.54
N ALA A 72 11.16 6.12 -11.79
CA ALA A 72 12.46 5.68 -12.32
C ALA A 72 13.46 6.84 -12.54
N VAL A 73 12.97 8.04 -12.85
CA VAL A 73 13.81 9.22 -13.18
C VAL A 73 14.44 9.88 -11.93
N GLY A 74 14.00 9.52 -10.73
CA GLY A 74 14.56 10.03 -9.46
C GLY A 74 15.95 9.48 -9.06
N GLY A 75 16.52 8.55 -9.84
CA GLY A 75 17.79 7.86 -9.54
C GLY A 75 19.04 8.42 -10.23
N THR A 76 18.94 9.49 -11.01
CA THR A 76 20.10 10.13 -11.66
C THR A 76 20.18 11.61 -11.33
N GLN A 77 20.85 11.93 -10.23
CA GLN A 77 21.64 13.15 -10.07
C GLN A 77 23.00 12.79 -9.47
#